data_AF-A0AAE9Y8K5-F1
#
_entry.id   AF-A0AAE9Y8K5-F1
#
_cell.length_a   1.000
_cell.length_b   1.000
_cell.length_c   1.000
_cell.angle_alpha   90.00
_cell.angle_beta   90.00
_cell.angle_gamma   90.00
#
_symmetry.space_group_name_H-M   'P 1'
#
loop_
_entity.id
_entity.type
_entity.pdbx_description
1 polymer ?
#
loop_
_entity_poly.entity_id
_entity_poly.type
_entity_poly.pdbx_seq_one_letter_code
_entity_poly.pdbx_strand_id
1 'polypeptide(L)'
;MSPATSPEDAVRRYLQWLEDPASLVDDDAVARAEAAVAGAADPLARLHALADLEHAREADADAVTEDFVAHAKGYADAESIPVAALQASGVPDDVLRRAGFEVGGRRRRSAGGSRRSGGASRAPKVSIEELKAATLRLPKQFTLADVASEAGGGSPQTVRKAVDEMIADGKARNLGPKQDHHGRGRAPTLYELV
;
A
#
# COMPACT_ATOMS: atom_id res chain seq x y z
N MET A 1 7.55 -27.38 26.13
CA MET A 1 7.72 -25.91 26.27
C MET A 1 8.49 -25.48 25.05
N SER A 2 7.82 -24.97 24.01
CA SER A 2 8.50 -24.44 22.83
C SER A 2 9.38 -23.27 23.27
N PRO A 3 10.64 -23.18 22.82
CA PRO A 3 11.52 -22.08 23.20
C PRO A 3 10.84 -20.77 22.80
N ALA A 4 10.82 -19.80 23.71
CA ALA A 4 10.40 -18.44 23.38
C ALA A 4 11.28 -17.99 22.22
N THR A 5 10.70 -17.89 21.02
CA THR A 5 11.44 -17.51 19.82
C THR A 5 11.93 -16.08 20.07
N SER A 6 13.24 -15.86 19.99
CA SER A 6 13.79 -14.51 20.15
C SER A 6 13.20 -13.59 19.09
N PRO A 7 12.96 -12.29 19.36
CA PRO A 7 12.50 -11.36 18.32
C PRO A 7 13.38 -11.38 17.06
N GLU A 8 14.68 -11.61 17.24
CA GLU A 8 15.63 -11.79 16.14
C GLU A 8 15.38 -13.07 15.33
N ASP A 9 15.06 -14.17 16.00
CA ASP A 9 14.79 -15.46 15.35
C ASP A 9 13.48 -15.42 14.55
N ALA A 10 12.46 -14.73 15.05
CA ALA A 10 11.21 -14.51 14.33
C ALA A 10 11.43 -13.69 13.06
N VAL A 11 12.21 -12.61 13.14
CA VAL A 11 12.57 -11.78 11.98
C VAL A 11 13.44 -12.56 10.99
N ARG A 12 14.46 -13.29 11.47
CA ARG A 12 15.34 -14.11 10.64
C ARG A 12 14.56 -15.19 9.88
N ARG A 13 13.69 -15.95 10.57
CA ARG A 13 12.88 -17.02 9.97
C ARG A 13 11.97 -16.47 8.88
N TYR A 14 11.33 -15.33 9.11
CA TYR A 14 10.45 -14.70 8.13
C TYR A 14 11.22 -14.21 6.90
N LEU A 15 12.37 -13.54 7.09
CA LEU A 15 13.20 -13.10 5.97
C LEU A 15 13.76 -14.27 5.16
N GLN A 16 14.18 -15.35 5.84
CA GLN A 16 14.64 -16.57 5.18
C GLN A 16 13.51 -17.24 4.36
N TRP A 17 12.28 -17.27 4.90
CA TRP A 17 11.12 -17.77 4.17
C TRP A 17 10.77 -16.92 2.93
N LEU A 18 10.97 -15.60 2.99
CA LEU A 18 10.80 -14.72 1.83
C LEU A 18 11.82 -15.02 0.72
N GLU A 19 13.05 -15.39 1.09
CA GLU A 19 14.09 -15.78 0.12
C GLU A 19 13.88 -17.20 -0.43
N ASP A 20 13.48 -18.13 0.43
CA ASP A 20 13.20 -19.52 0.08
C ASP A 20 11.93 -20.04 0.78
N PRO A 21 10.77 -19.98 0.11
CA PRO A 21 9.51 -20.45 0.67
C PRO A 21 9.50 -21.95 0.99
N ALA A 22 10.32 -22.75 0.29
CA ALA A 22 10.44 -24.18 0.52
C ALA A 22 11.18 -24.50 1.82
N SER A 23 11.94 -23.55 2.38
CA SER A 23 12.68 -23.73 3.64
C SER A 23 11.79 -23.96 4.87
N LEU A 24 10.49 -23.66 4.78
CA LEU A 24 9.52 -23.95 5.84
C LEU A 24 8.88 -25.34 5.71
N VAL A 25 9.06 -26.02 4.58
CA VAL A 25 8.52 -27.36 4.36
C VAL A 25 9.37 -28.35 5.15
N ASP A 26 8.73 -29.15 6.02
CA ASP A 26 9.39 -30.22 6.75
C ASP A 26 9.55 -31.44 5.83
N ASP A 27 10.72 -31.57 5.21
CA ASP A 27 11.05 -32.68 4.30
C ASP A 27 10.84 -34.06 4.94
N ASP A 28 11.07 -34.20 6.26
CA ASP A 28 10.85 -35.45 6.99
C ASP A 28 9.35 -35.72 7.20
N ALA A 29 8.53 -34.68 7.40
CA ALA A 29 7.09 -34.81 7.42
C ALA A 29 6.53 -35.17 6.04
N VAL A 30 7.03 -34.54 4.96
CA VAL A 30 6.67 -34.86 3.58
C VAL A 30 7.03 -36.31 3.26
N ALA A 31 8.27 -36.74 3.54
CA ALA A 31 8.70 -38.11 3.29
C ALA A 31 7.86 -39.15 4.05
N ARG A 32 7.47 -38.86 5.30
CA ARG A 32 6.57 -39.73 6.08
C ARG A 32 5.17 -39.80 5.47
N ALA A 33 4.62 -38.67 5.02
CA ALA A 33 3.32 -38.62 4.38
C ALA A 33 3.33 -39.36 3.02
N GLU A 34 4.40 -39.24 2.23
CA GLU A 34 4.58 -39.99 0.98
C GLU A 34 4.64 -41.51 1.23
N ALA A 35 5.36 -41.93 2.27
CA ALA A 35 5.40 -43.34 2.68
C ALA A 35 4.01 -43.86 3.12
N ALA A 36 3.23 -43.03 3.83
CA ALA A 36 1.87 -43.37 4.24
C ALA A 36 0.92 -43.53 3.03
N VAL A 37 1.02 -42.66 2.02
CA VAL A 37 0.25 -42.78 0.77
C VAL A 37 0.61 -44.07 0.02
N ALA A 38 1.90 -44.41 -0.06
CA ALA A 38 2.37 -45.61 -0.75
C ALA A 38 1.95 -46.91 -0.03
N GLY A 39 1.89 -46.90 1.30
CA GLY A 39 1.50 -48.05 2.13
C GLY A 39 -0.01 -48.23 2.32
N ALA A 40 -0.84 -47.26 1.92
CA ALA A 40 -2.29 -47.31 2.14
C ALA A 40 -2.99 -48.28 1.18
N ALA A 41 -3.49 -49.39 1.72
CA ALA A 41 -4.27 -50.39 0.97
C ALA A 41 -5.77 -50.04 0.87
N ASP A 42 -6.29 -49.25 1.81
CA ASP A 42 -7.68 -48.81 1.83
C ASP A 42 -7.86 -47.46 1.10
N PRO A 43 -8.90 -47.30 0.25
CA PRO A 43 -9.12 -46.05 -0.48
C PRO A 43 -9.35 -44.82 0.41
N LEU A 44 -9.99 -44.95 1.57
CA LEU A 44 -10.20 -43.82 2.49
C LEU A 44 -8.92 -43.50 3.26
N ALA A 45 -8.18 -44.52 3.71
CA ALA A 45 -6.86 -44.32 4.32
C ALA A 45 -5.90 -43.61 3.36
N ARG A 46 -5.94 -43.95 2.07
CA ARG A 46 -5.15 -43.27 1.03
C ARG A 46 -5.57 -41.82 0.84
N LEU A 47 -6.87 -41.52 0.93
CA LEU A 47 -7.38 -40.14 0.84
C LEU A 47 -6.87 -39.28 2.01
N HIS A 48 -6.92 -39.81 3.24
CA HIS A 48 -6.36 -39.13 4.41
C HIS A 48 -4.86 -38.89 4.29
N ALA A 49 -4.10 -39.91 3.86
CA ALA A 49 -2.66 -39.76 3.66
C ALA A 49 -2.31 -38.73 2.56
N LEU A 50 -3.14 -38.60 1.52
CA LEU A 50 -2.98 -37.57 0.50
C LEU A 50 -3.26 -36.16 1.06
N ALA A 51 -4.28 -36.01 1.91
CA ALA A 51 -4.53 -34.74 2.59
C ALA A 51 -3.38 -34.36 3.53
N ASP A 52 -2.85 -35.32 4.29
CA ASP A 52 -1.70 -35.11 5.16
C ASP A 52 -0.43 -34.72 4.36
N LEU A 53 -0.23 -35.31 3.18
CA LEU A 53 0.86 -34.94 2.27
C LEU A 53 0.71 -33.52 1.73
N GLU A 54 -0.52 -33.12 1.39
CA GLU A 54 -0.82 -31.78 0.91
C GLU A 54 -0.56 -30.75 2.02
N HIS A 55 -1.02 -31.03 3.24
CA HIS A 55 -0.73 -30.20 4.42
C HIS A 55 0.76 -30.17 4.78
N ALA A 56 1.50 -31.28 4.65
CA ALA A 56 2.94 -31.30 4.92
C ALA A 56 3.75 -30.48 3.91
N ARG A 57 3.25 -30.34 2.67
CA ARG A 57 3.85 -29.52 1.62
C ARG A 57 3.46 -28.05 1.71
N GLU A 58 2.36 -27.75 2.38
CA GLU A 58 1.91 -26.39 2.64
C GLU A 58 2.68 -25.85 3.85
N ALA A 59 3.71 -25.06 3.60
CA ALA A 59 4.41 -24.33 4.65
C ALA A 59 3.39 -23.46 5.42
N ASP A 60 3.45 -23.50 6.76
CA ASP A 60 2.60 -22.68 7.64
C ASP A 60 3.07 -21.20 7.61
N ALA A 61 2.89 -20.58 6.44
CA ALA A 61 3.26 -19.21 6.14
C ALA A 61 2.54 -18.22 7.06
N ASP A 62 1.32 -18.57 7.48
CA ASP A 62 0.54 -17.77 8.41
C ASP A 62 1.20 -17.74 9.79
N ALA A 63 1.59 -18.89 10.34
CA ALA A 63 2.29 -18.93 11.63
C ALA A 63 3.59 -18.11 11.63
N VAL A 64 4.38 -18.19 10.55
CA VAL A 64 5.64 -17.42 10.42
C VAL A 64 5.39 -15.93 10.23
N THR A 65 4.32 -15.56 9.53
CA THR A 65 3.90 -14.16 9.37
C THR A 65 3.38 -13.57 10.68
N GLU A 66 2.57 -14.28 11.45
CA GLU A 66 2.10 -13.82 12.76
C GLU A 66 3.25 -13.63 13.74
N ASP A 67 4.21 -14.56 13.77
CA ASP A 67 5.37 -14.48 14.66
C ASP A 67 6.26 -13.28 14.31
N PHE A 68 6.45 -13.00 13.00
CA PHE A 68 7.09 -11.77 12.53
C PHE A 68 6.32 -10.53 12.99
N VAL A 69 5.00 -10.48 12.77
CA VAL A 69 4.16 -9.33 13.11
C VAL A 69 4.24 -9.01 14.62
N ALA A 70 4.27 -10.03 15.47
CA ALA A 70 4.35 -9.86 16.91
C ALA A 70 5.69 -9.25 17.39
N HIS A 71 6.80 -9.58 16.72
CA HIS A 71 8.14 -9.27 17.21
C HIS A 71 8.90 -8.20 16.39
N ALA A 72 8.55 -8.01 15.12
CA ALA A 72 9.33 -7.20 14.18
C ALA A 72 9.50 -5.75 14.63
N LYS A 73 8.46 -5.14 15.21
CA LYS A 73 8.54 -3.75 15.69
C LYS A 73 9.50 -3.59 16.87
N GLY A 74 9.42 -4.49 17.85
CA GLY A 74 10.31 -4.45 19.02
C GLY A 74 11.77 -4.66 18.61
N TYR A 75 12.01 -5.59 17.69
CA TYR A 75 13.35 -5.83 17.14
C TYR A 75 13.86 -4.62 16.35
N ALA A 76 13.05 -4.07 15.43
CA ALA A 76 13.47 -2.93 14.62
C ALA A 76 13.70 -1.65 15.44
N ASP A 77 12.90 -1.40 16.48
CA ASP A 77 13.09 -0.27 17.38
C ASP A 77 14.37 -0.43 18.22
N ALA A 78 14.69 -1.64 18.68
CA ALA A 78 15.91 -1.94 19.44
C ALA A 78 17.19 -1.80 18.59
N GLU A 79 17.15 -2.33 17.37
CA GLU A 79 18.29 -2.32 16.43
C GLU A 79 18.34 -1.05 15.57
N SER A 80 17.43 -0.09 15.79
CA SER A 80 17.29 1.14 15.00
C SER A 80 17.17 0.89 13.48
N ILE A 81 16.48 -0.18 13.10
CA ILE A 81 16.26 -0.56 11.70
C ILE A 81 15.12 0.28 11.11
N PRO A 82 15.37 1.06 10.04
CA PRO A 82 14.31 1.83 9.41
C PRO A 82 13.35 0.92 8.65
N VAL A 83 12.05 1.25 8.63
CA VAL A 83 11.03 0.54 7.84
C VAL A 83 11.42 0.35 6.37
N ALA A 84 12.15 1.32 5.81
CA ALA A 84 12.65 1.27 4.43
C ALA A 84 13.63 0.11 4.18
N ALA A 85 14.39 -0.31 5.20
CA ALA A 85 15.28 -1.47 5.08
C ALA A 85 14.47 -2.77 4.99
N LEU A 86 13.42 -2.92 5.81
CA LEU A 86 12.52 -4.08 5.75
C LEU A 86 11.77 -4.15 4.41
N GLN A 87 11.34 -3.01 3.87
CA GLN A 87 10.76 -2.95 2.52
C GLN A 87 11.76 -3.36 1.44
N ALA A 88 13.02 -2.91 1.56
CA ALA A 88 14.07 -3.29 0.62
C ALA A 88 14.41 -4.79 0.68
N SER A 89 14.22 -5.43 1.83
CA SER A 89 14.31 -6.89 2.02
C SER A 89 13.09 -7.65 1.49
N GLY A 90 12.11 -6.98 0.87
CA GLY A 90 10.96 -7.62 0.25
C GLY A 90 9.76 -7.84 1.19
N VAL A 91 9.79 -7.32 2.42
CA VAL A 91 8.65 -7.44 3.34
C VAL A 91 7.46 -6.62 2.81
N PRO A 92 6.26 -7.23 2.64
CA PRO A 92 5.08 -6.54 2.15
C PRO A 92 4.59 -5.41 3.07
N ASP A 93 4.05 -4.34 2.47
CA ASP A 93 3.55 -3.15 3.18
C ASP A 93 2.35 -3.45 4.11
N ASP A 94 1.54 -4.45 3.81
CA ASP A 94 0.46 -4.94 4.68
C ASP A 94 1.00 -5.65 5.93
N VAL A 95 2.01 -6.50 5.80
CA VAL A 95 2.68 -7.18 6.93
C VAL A 95 3.36 -6.15 7.83
N LEU A 96 4.05 -5.18 7.25
CA LEU A 96 4.67 -4.08 8.01
C LEU A 96 3.64 -3.22 8.75
N ARG A 97 2.49 -2.90 8.12
CA ARG A 97 1.40 -2.19 8.82
C ARG A 97 0.82 -3.00 9.97
N ARG A 98 0.63 -4.31 9.78
CA ARG A 98 0.16 -5.23 10.83
C ARG A 98 1.13 -5.29 12.00
N ALA A 99 2.44 -5.29 11.72
CA ALA A 99 3.50 -5.20 12.72
C ALA A 99 3.59 -3.81 13.40
N GLY A 100 2.82 -2.82 12.95
CA GLY A 100 2.79 -1.48 13.55
C GLY A 100 3.85 -0.53 13.03
N PHE A 101 4.39 -0.76 11.83
CA PHE A 101 5.20 0.21 11.11
C PHE A 101 4.34 1.24 10.38
N GLU A 102 4.81 2.48 10.30
CA GLU A 102 4.19 3.52 9.48
C GLU A 102 4.65 3.38 8.03
N VAL A 103 3.85 2.68 7.22
CA VAL A 103 4.13 2.44 5.80
C VAL A 103 3.31 3.42 4.96
N GLY A 104 3.94 4.51 4.53
CA GLY A 104 3.29 5.58 3.80
C GLY A 104 3.94 6.93 4.04
N GLY A 105 4.25 7.63 2.96
CA GLY A 105 5.02 8.88 2.96
C GLY A 105 4.49 9.97 3.90
N ARG A 106 5.06 10.02 5.10
CA ARG A 106 5.30 11.26 5.83
C ARG A 106 6.66 11.17 6.49
N ARG A 107 7.68 11.59 5.73
CA ARG A 107 9.01 11.92 6.26
C ARG A 107 8.82 12.91 7.42
N ARG A 108 8.73 12.41 8.66
CA ARG A 108 9.06 13.17 9.85
C ARG A 108 10.58 13.30 9.87
N ARG A 109 11.10 14.30 9.15
CA ARG A 109 12.44 14.83 9.45
C ARG A 109 12.32 15.84 10.58
N SER A 110 13.30 15.76 11.45
CA SER A 110 13.37 16.27 12.82
C SER A 110 13.60 17.78 12.94
N ALA A 111 13.47 18.21 14.21
CA ALA A 111 14.18 19.29 14.87
C ALA A 111 13.81 20.75 14.55
N GLY A 112 13.38 21.44 15.61
CA GLY A 112 13.71 22.85 15.82
C GLY A 112 12.65 23.86 15.37
N GLY A 113 11.97 24.46 16.35
CA GLY A 113 11.62 25.87 16.26
C GLY A 113 10.13 26.22 16.21
N SER A 114 9.79 27.07 17.17
CA SER A 114 8.73 28.08 17.10
C SER A 114 7.31 27.66 17.49
N ARG A 115 7.01 27.98 18.75
CA ARG A 115 5.67 28.29 19.24
C ARG A 115 5.00 29.28 18.27
N ARG A 116 3.85 28.92 17.71
CA ARG A 116 2.75 29.86 17.45
C ARG A 116 1.43 29.10 17.28
N SER A 117 0.50 29.49 18.15
CA SER A 117 -0.94 29.31 18.04
C SER A 117 -1.43 29.67 16.63
N GLY A 118 -2.40 28.90 16.15
CA GLY A 118 -3.10 29.15 14.90
C GLY A 118 -3.75 27.87 14.38
N GLY A 119 -4.90 27.53 14.95
CA GLY A 119 -5.77 26.48 14.41
C GLY A 119 -6.20 26.86 12.99
N ALA A 120 -5.42 26.46 12.00
CA ALA A 120 -5.86 26.41 10.62
C ALA A 120 -6.58 25.07 10.46
N SER A 121 -7.93 25.11 10.49
CA SER A 121 -8.75 24.04 9.93
C SER A 121 -8.13 23.62 8.61
N ARG A 122 -7.67 22.37 8.53
CA ARG A 122 -7.10 21.82 7.30
C ARG A 122 -8.11 22.10 6.18
N ALA A 123 -7.63 22.71 5.10
CA ALA A 123 -8.42 22.89 3.89
C ALA A 123 -9.14 21.58 3.56
N PRO A 124 -10.43 21.64 3.17
CA PRO A 124 -11.23 20.45 2.91
C PRO A 124 -10.49 19.57 1.89
N LYS A 125 -10.39 18.27 2.20
CA LYS A 125 -9.80 17.29 1.28
C LYS A 125 -10.80 17.07 0.14
N VAL A 126 -10.73 17.90 -0.88
CA VAL A 126 -11.56 17.76 -2.08
C VAL A 126 -11.12 16.50 -2.84
N SER A 127 -12.05 15.56 -3.00
CA SER A 127 -11.89 14.33 -3.78
C SER A 127 -11.97 14.57 -5.28
N ILE A 128 -11.50 13.60 -6.07
CA ILE A 128 -11.58 13.65 -7.55
C ILE A 128 -13.05 13.73 -8.02
N GLU A 129 -13.95 13.03 -7.35
CA GLU A 129 -15.38 13.06 -7.67
C GLU A 129 -16.00 14.44 -7.39
N GLU A 130 -15.63 15.08 -6.28
CA GLU A 130 -16.05 16.45 -5.96
C GLU A 130 -15.53 17.46 -6.98
N LEU A 131 -14.30 17.28 -7.48
CA LEU A 131 -13.74 18.11 -8.55
C LEU A 131 -14.47 17.91 -9.88
N LYS A 132 -14.83 16.67 -10.23
CA LYS A 132 -15.65 16.39 -11.43
C LYS A 132 -17.04 17.03 -11.30
N ALA A 133 -17.68 16.89 -10.14
CA ALA A 133 -18.97 17.51 -9.85
C ALA A 133 -18.92 19.05 -9.87
N ALA A 134 -17.84 19.65 -9.33
CA ALA A 134 -17.61 21.09 -9.39
C ALA A 134 -17.41 21.56 -10.83
N THR A 135 -16.67 20.80 -11.65
CA THR A 135 -16.46 21.13 -13.06
C THR A 135 -17.77 21.18 -13.84
N LEU A 136 -18.74 20.30 -13.54
CA LEU A 136 -20.07 20.31 -14.17
C LEU A 136 -20.94 21.52 -13.76
N ARG A 137 -20.60 22.22 -12.67
CA ARG A 137 -21.29 23.46 -12.25
C ARG A 137 -20.71 24.72 -12.91
N LEU A 138 -19.54 24.59 -13.52
CA LEU A 138 -18.87 25.70 -14.20
C LEU A 138 -19.51 25.98 -15.57
N PRO A 139 -19.32 27.21 -16.09
CA PRO A 139 -19.69 27.53 -17.46
C PRO A 139 -18.98 26.60 -18.46
N LYS A 140 -19.54 26.53 -19.68
CA LYS A 140 -19.09 25.63 -20.74
C LYS A 140 -17.57 25.65 -20.94
N GLN A 141 -16.92 26.81 -20.76
CA GLN A 141 -15.46 26.95 -20.76
C GLN A 141 -14.96 27.30 -19.36
N PHE A 142 -13.90 26.61 -18.91
CA PHE A 142 -13.34 26.76 -17.58
C PHE A 142 -11.82 26.57 -17.58
N THR A 143 -11.15 27.06 -16.54
CA THR A 143 -9.74 26.80 -16.27
C THR A 143 -9.57 25.88 -15.05
N LEU A 144 -8.38 25.29 -14.87
CA LEU A 144 -8.07 24.50 -13.67
C LEU A 144 -8.19 25.33 -12.38
N ALA A 145 -7.95 26.65 -12.45
CA ALA A 145 -8.11 27.53 -11.30
C ALA A 145 -9.59 27.65 -10.91
N ASP A 146 -10.47 27.77 -11.89
CA ASP A 146 -11.92 27.89 -11.66
C ASP A 146 -12.48 26.61 -11.02
N VAL A 147 -12.01 25.43 -11.44
CA VAL A 147 -12.38 24.14 -10.83
C VAL A 147 -11.93 24.06 -9.37
N ALA A 148 -10.70 24.49 -9.08
CA ALA A 148 -10.18 24.52 -7.72
C ALA A 148 -10.93 25.51 -6.82
N SER A 149 -11.32 26.66 -7.37
CA SER A 149 -12.10 27.68 -6.65
C SER A 149 -13.52 27.22 -6.37
N GLU A 150 -14.20 26.64 -7.37
CA GLU A 150 -15.57 26.13 -7.25
C GLU A 150 -15.67 24.94 -6.29
N ALA A 151 -14.67 24.06 -6.28
CA ALA A 151 -14.63 22.92 -5.37
C ALA A 151 -14.23 23.28 -3.92
N GLY A 152 -13.96 24.56 -3.63
CA GLY A 152 -13.54 25.02 -2.30
C GLY A 152 -12.09 24.66 -1.94
N GLY A 153 -11.28 24.30 -2.94
CA GLY A 153 -9.88 23.93 -2.81
C GLY A 153 -9.49 22.74 -3.69
N GLY A 154 -8.24 22.33 -3.56
CA GLY A 154 -7.70 21.19 -4.31
C GLY A 154 -6.23 21.39 -4.65
N SER A 155 -5.44 20.32 -4.58
CA SER A 155 -4.07 20.36 -5.10
C SER A 155 -4.12 20.54 -6.62
N PRO A 156 -3.27 21.41 -7.22
CA PRO A 156 -3.21 21.59 -8.67
C PRO A 156 -3.03 20.28 -9.45
N GLN A 157 -2.37 19.29 -8.84
CA GLN A 157 -2.20 17.96 -9.44
C GLN A 157 -3.50 17.15 -9.43
N THR A 158 -4.28 17.23 -8.35
CA THR A 158 -5.56 16.52 -8.23
C THR A 158 -6.61 17.12 -9.17
N VAL A 159 -6.64 18.45 -9.29
CA VAL A 159 -7.51 19.17 -10.23
C VAL A 159 -7.17 18.79 -11.67
N ARG A 160 -5.88 18.79 -12.01
CA ARG A 160 -5.42 18.34 -13.34
C ARG A 160 -5.84 16.89 -13.62
N LYS A 161 -5.62 15.97 -12.68
CA LYS A 161 -6.03 14.57 -12.81
C LYS A 161 -7.54 14.44 -13.04
N ALA A 162 -8.36 15.17 -12.29
CA ALA A 162 -9.82 15.11 -12.44
C ALA A 162 -10.27 15.58 -13.84
N VAL A 163 -9.67 16.65 -14.36
CA VAL A 163 -9.95 17.17 -15.71
C VAL A 163 -9.41 16.24 -16.79
N ASP A 164 -8.22 15.66 -16.62
CA ASP A 164 -7.65 14.68 -17.56
C ASP A 164 -8.53 13.42 -17.65
N GLU A 165 -9.09 12.95 -16.53
CA GLU A 165 -10.07 11.87 -16.54
C GLU A 165 -11.37 12.27 -17.26
N MET A 166 -11.84 13.52 -17.11
CA MET A 166 -13.00 14.00 -17.87
C MET A 166 -12.72 14.11 -19.37
N ILE A 167 -11.49 14.40 -19.77
CA ILE A 167 -11.07 14.39 -21.17
C ILE A 167 -11.02 12.96 -21.70
N ALA A 168 -10.47 12.01 -20.93
CA ALA A 168 -10.45 10.59 -21.28
C ALA A 168 -11.87 10.00 -21.42
N ASP A 169 -12.80 10.43 -20.56
CA ASP A 169 -14.22 10.07 -20.61
C ASP A 169 -14.99 10.77 -21.75
N GLY A 170 -14.34 11.66 -22.51
CA GLY A 170 -14.96 12.43 -23.59
C GLY A 170 -15.91 13.54 -23.12
N LYS A 171 -15.92 13.88 -21.84
CA LYS A 171 -16.79 14.90 -21.21
C LYS A 171 -16.18 16.30 -21.21
N ALA A 172 -14.89 16.41 -21.51
CA ALA A 172 -14.20 17.69 -21.63
C ALA A 172 -13.18 17.67 -22.78
N ARG A 173 -12.87 18.85 -23.32
CA ARG A 173 -11.83 19.04 -24.33
C ARG A 173 -10.86 20.14 -23.91
N ASN A 174 -9.58 19.95 -24.23
CA ASN A 174 -8.56 20.96 -24.02
C ASN A 174 -8.53 21.92 -25.21
N LEU A 175 -8.82 23.20 -24.98
CA LEU A 175 -8.81 24.25 -26.00
C LEU A 175 -7.45 24.97 -26.10
N GLY A 176 -6.49 24.64 -25.24
CA GLY A 176 -5.16 25.25 -25.23
C GLY A 176 -5.10 26.56 -24.42
N PRO A 177 -3.99 27.29 -24.49
CA PRO A 177 -3.80 28.53 -23.74
C PRO A 177 -4.78 29.62 -24.20
N LYS A 178 -5.34 30.35 -23.24
CA LYS A 178 -6.21 31.51 -23.52
C LYS A 178 -5.44 32.56 -24.33
N GLN A 179 -5.85 32.76 -25.59
CA GLN A 179 -5.15 33.62 -26.54
C GLN A 179 -5.20 35.11 -26.15
N ASP A 180 -6.27 35.56 -25.49
CA ASP A 180 -6.47 36.97 -25.07
C ASP A 180 -6.02 37.26 -23.62
N HIS A 181 -4.93 36.64 -23.16
CA HIS A 181 -4.42 36.87 -21.79
C HIS A 181 -3.43 38.05 -21.72
N HIS A 182 -3.88 39.18 -21.18
CA HIS A 182 -3.06 40.39 -20.99
C HIS A 182 -2.45 40.54 -19.57
N GLY A 183 -2.51 39.51 -18.73
CA GLY A 183 -2.00 39.54 -17.35
C GLY A 183 -0.50 39.19 -17.23
N ARG A 184 0.12 39.57 -16.10
CA ARG A 184 1.47 39.10 -15.75
C ARG A 184 1.43 37.60 -15.41
N GLY A 185 2.15 36.77 -16.17
CA GLY A 185 2.23 35.32 -15.93
C GLY A 185 1.98 34.48 -17.18
N ARG A 186 1.96 33.15 -17.03
CA ARG A 186 1.62 32.22 -18.12
C ARG A 186 0.11 32.26 -18.38
N ALA A 187 -0.29 32.29 -19.64
CA ALA A 187 -1.69 32.20 -20.01
C ALA A 187 -2.30 30.88 -19.49
N PRO A 188 -3.45 30.94 -18.80
CA PRO A 188 -4.11 29.73 -18.31
C PRO A 188 -4.65 28.90 -19.47
N THR A 189 -4.56 27.57 -19.34
CA THR A 189 -5.17 26.64 -20.29
C THR A 189 -6.68 26.63 -20.12
N LEU A 190 -7.40 26.81 -21.22
CA LEU A 190 -8.85 26.69 -21.30
C LEU A 190 -9.25 25.26 -21.61
N TYR A 191 -10.28 24.81 -20.91
CA TYR A 191 -10.96 23.54 -21.12
C TYR A 191 -12.43 23.83 -21.39
N GLU A 192 -13.10 22.93 -22.12
CA GLU A 192 -14.51 23.07 -22.42
C GLU A 192 -15.24 21.76 -22.16
N LEU A 193 -16.42 21.84 -21.54
CA LEU A 193 -17.34 20.71 -21.38
C LEU A 193 -17.97 20.33 -22.73
N VAL A 194 -17.99 19.03 -23.02
CA VAL A 194 -18.58 18.43 -24.24
C VAL A 194 -20.01 18.00 -23.97
#